data_AF-A1SZM2-F1
#
_entry.id   AF-A1SZM2-F1
#
_cell.length_a   1.000
_cell.length_b   1.000
_cell.length_c   1.000
_cell.angle_alpha   90.00
_cell.angle_beta   90.00
_cell.angle_gamma   90.00
#
_symmetry.space_group_name_H-M   'P 1'
#
loop_
_entity.id
_entity.type
_entity.pdbx_description
1 polymer ?
#
loop_
_entity_poly.entity_id
_entity_poly.type
_entity_poly.pdbx_seq_one_letter_code
_entity_poly.pdbx_strand_id
1 'polypeptide(L)'
;MKKHKGFVLIPILIITTISAMLAFSQLSDNRLQERVAGNQQKEISARLAAEKGIFKAFNDIKVQGDLGMTNAEIIGGLIDSGKVDLSARESYSFPSDNNGASPEATIITLVSKGEFGGATAYLKAVIKTIDDPGGLGKVVSYCSIYYYYPEQDTTVAGLESGYSEYCGAVHISPFQSYAAISGAAMSIAASSTVNGDLAAQAALAIGANAEVHNIYAGAAVSTGALSSVENIFSGAAASIGADAIAQNIHAGAAITVGADGDVQAVYAGGDITLGANASTNGVLAEDANSDDYVEAGDIHNAGNMTEMIALIMDTQSALFALEPSPENGPLLTNIGTSTLAPGVWEGSAVTIAASSTITFDADVSTNNEDHVWVINLSDALTVGASTNFEVIGLDDTDTATIIWNVGAALTMGAGTSFRGTAFVKGAVTGGTSSVSCGHLYATAAISIGSIGVDSAGNAVTCENYDAVFTYLGALMN
;
A
#
# COMPACT_ATOMS: atom_id res chain seq x y z
N MET A 1 -36.51 67.94 4.62
CA MET A 1 -35.80 66.98 3.74
C MET A 1 -34.68 66.31 4.54
N LYS A 2 -34.73 64.98 4.68
CA LYS A 2 -33.88 64.17 5.57
C LYS A 2 -32.49 63.92 4.97
N LYS A 3 -31.44 64.07 5.79
CA LYS A 3 -30.07 63.62 5.52
C LYS A 3 -29.92 62.15 5.95
N HIS A 4 -29.72 61.23 5.01
CA HIS A 4 -29.18 59.89 5.27
C HIS A 4 -28.20 59.51 4.14
N LYS A 5 -26.93 59.87 4.28
CA LYS A 5 -25.84 59.39 3.41
C LYS A 5 -24.64 58.81 4.17
N GLY A 6 -24.67 58.78 5.51
CA GLY A 6 -23.58 58.25 6.34
C GLY A 6 -23.75 56.79 6.78
N PHE A 7 -24.95 56.21 6.68
CA PHE A 7 -25.24 54.90 7.29
C PHE A 7 -24.87 53.70 6.41
N VAL A 8 -24.72 53.88 5.09
CA VAL A 8 -24.42 52.78 4.14
C VAL A 8 -22.92 52.49 4.03
N LEU A 9 -22.06 53.47 4.35
CA LEU A 9 -20.61 53.33 4.27
C LEU A 9 -20.03 52.43 5.38
N ILE A 10 -20.62 52.45 6.57
CA ILE A 10 -20.14 51.69 7.72
C ILE A 10 -20.31 50.16 7.52
N PRO A 11 -21.48 49.64 7.09
CA PRO A 11 -21.63 48.21 6.83
C PRO A 11 -20.71 47.70 5.73
N ILE A 12 -20.52 48.48 4.65
CA ILE A 12 -19.64 48.09 3.55
C ILE A 12 -18.20 47.99 4.03
N LEU A 13 -17.73 48.96 4.82
CA LEU A 13 -16.38 48.94 5.37
C LEU A 13 -16.16 47.72 6.28
N ILE A 14 -17.13 47.42 7.14
CA ILE A 14 -17.09 46.27 8.04
C ILE A 14 -17.05 44.94 7.27
N ILE A 15 -17.90 44.80 6.24
CA ILE A 15 -17.93 43.59 5.40
C ILE A 15 -16.59 43.42 4.68
N THR A 16 -16.03 44.49 4.09
CA THR A 16 -14.71 44.40 3.44
C THR A 16 -13.59 44.05 4.40
N THR A 17 -13.61 44.53 5.64
CA THR A 17 -12.60 44.15 6.64
C THR A 17 -12.75 42.70 7.10
N ILE A 18 -13.97 42.20 7.27
CA ILE A 18 -14.21 40.80 7.64
C ILE A 18 -13.79 39.86 6.50
N SER A 19 -14.13 40.19 5.26
CA SER A 19 -13.71 39.40 4.09
C SER A 19 -12.19 39.40 3.90
N ALA A 20 -11.52 40.54 4.11
CA ALA A 20 -10.06 40.60 4.07
C ALA A 20 -9.42 39.77 5.18
N MET A 21 -9.94 39.84 6.42
CA MET A 21 -9.45 39.02 7.53
C MET A 21 -9.65 37.53 7.27
N LEU A 22 -10.78 37.12 6.70
CA LEU A 22 -11.05 35.73 6.34
C LEU A 22 -10.06 35.22 5.27
N ALA A 23 -9.79 36.04 4.25
CA ALA A 23 -8.83 35.71 3.19
C ALA A 23 -7.39 35.58 3.74
N PHE A 24 -6.98 36.47 4.66
CA PHE A 24 -5.66 36.38 5.29
C PHE A 24 -5.55 35.20 6.26
N SER A 25 -6.64 34.80 6.93
CA SER A 25 -6.67 33.59 7.76
C SER A 25 -6.43 32.35 6.91
N GLN A 26 -7.15 32.22 5.78
CA GLN A 26 -6.99 31.07 4.90
C GLN A 26 -5.59 31.00 4.25
N LEU A 27 -4.98 32.14 3.91
CA LEU A 27 -3.59 32.17 3.45
C LEU A 27 -2.59 31.74 4.53
N SER A 28 -2.84 32.07 5.80
CA SER A 28 -2.02 31.64 6.92
C SER A 28 -2.15 30.14 7.17
N ASP A 29 -3.37 29.61 7.11
CA ASP A 29 -3.67 28.20 7.33
C ASP A 29 -3.10 27.34 6.19
N ASN A 30 -3.23 27.79 4.93
CA ASN A 30 -2.61 27.12 3.78
C ASN A 30 -1.07 27.08 3.89
N ARG A 31 -0.44 28.17 4.31
CA ARG A 31 1.02 28.20 4.51
C ARG A 31 1.47 27.32 5.68
N LEU A 32 0.64 27.17 6.72
CA LEU A 32 0.92 26.23 7.80
C LEU A 32 0.77 24.79 7.31
N GLN A 33 -0.27 24.48 6.54
CA GLN A 33 -0.52 23.16 5.97
C GLN A 33 0.57 22.76 4.97
N GLU A 34 1.03 23.68 4.12
CA GLU A 34 2.17 23.49 3.20
C GLU A 34 3.48 23.24 3.96
N ARG A 35 3.67 23.91 5.11
CA ARG A 35 4.83 23.64 5.99
C ARG A 35 4.72 22.33 6.75
N VAL A 36 3.52 21.90 7.14
CA VAL A 36 3.28 20.60 7.78
C VAL A 36 3.50 19.48 6.76
N ALA A 37 2.91 19.57 5.56
CA ALA A 37 3.09 18.62 4.48
C ALA A 37 4.57 18.53 4.05
N GLY A 38 5.25 19.67 3.87
CA GLY A 38 6.68 19.67 3.55
C GLY A 38 7.57 19.12 4.66
N ASN A 39 7.20 19.28 5.94
CA ASN A 39 7.92 18.66 7.05
C ASN A 39 7.64 17.16 7.16
N GLN A 40 6.40 16.73 6.92
CA GLN A 40 6.03 15.31 6.87
C GLN A 40 6.73 14.59 5.73
N GLN A 41 6.79 15.19 4.54
CA GLN A 41 7.52 14.63 3.41
C GLN A 41 9.01 14.44 3.71
N LYS A 42 9.64 15.40 4.43
CA LYS A 42 11.04 15.28 4.87
C LYS A 42 11.23 14.14 5.88
N GLU A 43 10.29 13.98 6.80
CA GLU A 43 10.33 12.93 7.80
C GLU A 43 10.15 11.54 7.16
N ILE A 44 9.19 11.38 6.25
CA ILE A 44 8.97 10.15 5.49
C ILE A 44 10.22 9.81 4.66
N SER A 45 10.81 10.80 3.99
CA SER A 45 12.03 10.60 3.21
C SER A 45 13.23 10.19 4.09
N ALA A 46 13.32 10.73 5.30
CA ALA A 46 14.34 10.34 6.28
C ALA A 46 14.10 8.91 6.80
N ARG A 47 12.84 8.51 7.03
CA ARG A 47 12.48 7.11 7.39
C ARG A 47 12.85 6.13 6.29
N LEU A 48 12.47 6.44 5.04
CA LEU A 48 12.81 5.62 3.88
C LEU A 48 14.32 5.43 3.74
N ALA A 49 15.12 6.48 3.99
CA ALA A 49 16.58 6.37 4.00
C ALA A 49 17.11 5.47 5.13
N ALA A 50 16.50 5.51 6.31
CA ALA A 50 16.85 4.63 7.42
C ALA A 50 16.49 3.17 7.11
N GLU A 51 15.31 2.92 6.53
CA GLU A 51 14.84 1.61 6.08
C GLU A 51 15.76 1.00 5.04
N LYS A 52 16.11 1.75 3.98
CA LYS A 52 17.07 1.31 2.96
C LYS A 52 18.40 0.86 3.56
N GLY A 53 18.88 1.52 4.61
CA GLY A 53 20.11 1.11 5.30
C GLY A 53 19.99 -0.23 6.01
N ILE A 54 18.86 -0.51 6.67
CA ILE A 54 18.60 -1.81 7.30
C ILE A 54 18.44 -2.91 6.25
N PHE A 55 17.66 -2.67 5.20
CA PHE A 55 17.44 -3.67 4.14
C PHE A 55 18.71 -4.00 3.35
N LYS A 56 19.57 -3.01 3.10
CA LYS A 56 20.89 -3.24 2.51
C LYS A 56 21.76 -4.12 3.40
N ALA A 57 21.76 -3.90 4.71
CA ALA A 57 22.48 -4.75 5.65
C ALA A 57 21.94 -6.19 5.65
N PHE A 58 20.61 -6.37 5.59
CA PHE A 58 20.01 -7.70 5.43
C PHE A 58 20.41 -8.39 4.13
N ASN A 59 20.42 -7.66 3.02
CA ASN A 59 20.82 -8.22 1.73
C ASN A 59 22.30 -8.64 1.73
N ASP A 60 23.18 -7.82 2.30
CA ASP A 60 24.61 -8.16 2.45
C ASP A 60 24.79 -9.39 3.37
N ILE A 61 24.01 -9.53 4.45
CA ILE A 61 23.99 -10.72 5.31
C ILE A 61 23.56 -11.96 4.52
N LYS A 62 22.48 -11.85 3.74
CA LYS A 62 21.95 -12.94 2.93
C LYS A 62 22.95 -13.42 1.89
N VAL A 63 23.50 -12.50 1.08
CA VAL A 63 24.49 -12.82 0.04
C VAL A 63 25.72 -13.49 0.64
N GLN A 64 26.25 -12.98 1.75
CA GLN A 64 27.43 -13.57 2.37
C GLN A 64 27.14 -14.93 3.03
N GLY A 65 25.92 -15.11 3.57
CA GLY A 65 25.44 -16.39 4.07
C GLY A 65 25.26 -17.44 2.96
N ASP A 66 24.74 -17.05 1.79
CA ASP A 66 24.61 -17.92 0.61
C ASP A 66 25.98 -18.34 0.05
N LEU A 67 27.00 -17.49 0.24
CA LEU A 67 28.40 -17.80 -0.06
C LEU A 67 29.07 -18.70 0.98
N GLY A 68 28.33 -19.14 2.02
CA GLY A 68 28.79 -20.07 3.04
C GLY A 68 29.72 -19.47 4.08
N MET A 69 29.75 -18.14 4.22
CA MET A 69 30.53 -17.46 5.26
C MET A 69 29.92 -17.70 6.63
N THR A 70 30.78 -17.85 7.64
CA THR A 70 30.34 -18.02 9.03
C THR A 70 29.77 -16.71 9.60
N ASN A 71 28.92 -16.80 10.64
CA ASN A 71 28.33 -15.64 11.31
C ASN A 71 29.39 -14.61 11.72
N ALA A 72 30.54 -15.06 12.22
CA ALA A 72 31.63 -14.19 12.64
C ALA A 72 32.30 -13.44 11.48
N GLU A 73 32.41 -14.06 10.30
CA GLU A 73 33.00 -13.45 9.11
C GLU A 73 32.06 -12.42 8.48
N ILE A 74 30.76 -12.69 8.47
CA ILE A 74 29.73 -11.77 7.97
C ILE A 74 29.68 -10.52 8.85
N ILE A 75 29.65 -10.72 10.18
CA ILE A 75 29.65 -9.63 11.15
C ILE A 75 30.94 -8.80 11.03
N GLY A 76 32.10 -9.45 10.88
CA GLY A 76 33.37 -8.76 10.65
C GLY A 76 33.39 -7.94 9.36
N GLY A 77 32.89 -8.49 8.26
CA GLY A 77 32.83 -7.82 6.96
C GLY A 77 31.90 -6.60 6.94
N LEU A 78 30.78 -6.65 7.64
CA LEU A 78 29.87 -5.50 7.78
C LEU A 78 30.52 -4.34 8.56
N ILE A 79 31.29 -4.68 9.60
CA ILE A 79 32.03 -3.69 10.40
C ILE A 79 33.19 -3.07 9.60
N ASP A 80 33.96 -3.90 8.89
CA ASP A 80 35.18 -3.46 8.19
C ASP A 80 34.89 -2.74 6.85
N SER A 81 33.76 -3.02 6.21
CA SER A 81 33.44 -2.50 4.87
C SER A 81 33.11 -1.00 4.82
N GLY A 82 32.88 -0.34 5.97
CA GLY A 82 32.53 1.07 6.01
C GLY A 82 31.27 1.44 5.22
N LYS A 83 30.45 0.44 4.85
CA LYS A 83 29.21 0.62 4.07
C LYS A 83 28.05 1.20 4.89
N VAL A 84 28.33 1.56 6.15
CA VAL A 84 27.50 2.29 7.11
C VAL A 84 28.27 3.56 7.51
N ASP A 85 27.71 4.75 7.27
CA ASP A 85 28.36 6.02 7.57
C ASP A 85 28.17 6.42 9.05
N LEU A 86 29.28 6.43 9.79
CA LEU A 86 29.37 6.66 11.24
C LEU A 86 29.63 8.14 11.52
N SER A 87 28.57 8.96 11.53
CA SER A 87 28.67 10.31 12.08
C SER A 87 27.80 10.48 13.34
N ALA A 88 28.51 10.70 14.44
CA ALA A 88 28.09 11.08 15.79
C ALA A 88 27.57 9.96 16.71
N ARG A 89 28.53 9.33 17.40
CA ARG A 89 28.56 9.10 18.86
C ARG A 89 27.21 8.82 19.53
N GLU A 90 26.62 7.66 19.28
CA GLU A 90 25.81 6.94 20.25
C GLU A 90 25.82 5.44 19.88
N SER A 91 26.82 4.76 20.45
CA SER A 91 26.85 3.35 20.84
C SER A 91 26.05 2.33 20.01
N TYR A 92 26.72 1.64 19.08
CA TYR A 92 26.52 0.19 18.96
C TYR A 92 27.06 -0.45 20.24
N SER A 93 26.29 -0.43 21.34
CA SER A 93 26.54 -1.40 22.40
C SER A 93 25.78 -2.65 22.01
N PHE A 94 26.48 -3.70 21.60
CA PHE A 94 25.98 -5.05 21.74
C PHE A 94 25.78 -5.28 23.24
N PRO A 95 24.55 -5.39 23.77
CA PRO A 95 24.41 -6.00 25.07
C PRO A 95 24.82 -7.46 24.84
N SER A 96 25.89 -7.91 25.50
CA SER A 96 26.05 -9.33 25.76
C SER A 96 24.94 -9.73 26.72
N ASP A 97 23.72 -9.88 26.22
CA ASP A 97 22.62 -10.37 27.02
C ASP A 97 22.80 -11.88 27.12
N ASN A 98 23.63 -12.29 28.08
CA ASN A 98 23.74 -13.66 28.59
C ASN A 98 22.46 -14.05 29.35
N ASN A 99 21.29 -13.65 28.86
CA ASN A 99 20.00 -13.97 29.45
C ASN A 99 19.54 -15.32 28.92
N GLY A 100 20.20 -16.38 29.39
CA GLY A 100 19.60 -17.67 29.73
C GLY A 100 18.75 -18.43 28.70
N ALA A 101 18.79 -18.07 27.41
CA ALA A 101 18.20 -18.87 26.34
C ALA A 101 19.24 -19.86 25.79
N SER A 102 18.76 -21.03 25.37
CA SER A 102 19.51 -22.18 24.83
C SER A 102 20.84 -21.82 24.14
N PRO A 103 21.94 -22.57 24.33
CA PRO A 103 23.29 -22.26 23.82
C PRO A 103 23.45 -22.23 22.29
N GLU A 104 22.36 -22.18 21.53
CA GLU A 104 22.29 -22.29 20.08
C GLU A 104 21.68 -21.05 19.43
N ALA A 105 21.50 -19.91 20.14
CA ALA A 105 20.91 -18.71 19.52
C ALA A 105 21.74 -17.43 19.74
N THR A 106 22.13 -16.76 18.63
CA THR A 106 22.86 -15.48 18.64
C THR A 106 21.91 -14.33 18.34
N ILE A 107 21.94 -13.24 19.12
CA ILE A 107 21.13 -12.02 18.89
C ILE A 107 22.03 -10.90 18.32
N ILE A 108 21.66 -10.33 17.19
CA ILE A 108 22.35 -9.26 16.47
C ILE A 108 21.43 -8.03 16.43
N THR A 109 21.96 -6.85 16.75
CA THR A 109 21.20 -5.60 16.65
C THR A 109 21.83 -4.68 15.60
N LEU A 110 21.03 -4.25 14.63
CA LEU A 110 21.37 -3.29 13.58
C LEU A 110 20.66 -1.97 13.87
N VAL A 111 21.33 -0.85 13.62
CA VAL A 111 20.71 0.48 13.66
C VAL A 111 21.14 1.24 12.41
N SER A 112 20.17 1.82 11.72
CA SER A 112 20.34 2.66 10.54
C SER A 112 19.81 4.05 10.82
N LYS A 113 20.46 5.05 10.24
CA LYS A 113 20.08 6.46 10.34
C LYS A 113 19.79 6.99 8.94
N GLY A 114 18.63 7.60 8.77
CA GLY A 114 18.28 8.32 7.55
C GLY A 114 18.19 9.81 7.82
N GLU A 115 18.76 10.61 6.93
CA GLU A 115 18.70 12.07 6.99
C GLU A 115 18.19 12.64 5.67
N PHE A 116 17.18 13.50 5.73
CA PHE A 116 16.66 14.17 4.54
C PHE A 116 16.12 15.55 4.88
N GLY A 117 16.63 16.59 4.20
CA GLY A 117 16.12 17.96 4.33
C GLY A 117 16.17 18.56 5.75
N GLY A 118 17.07 18.06 6.62
CA GLY A 118 17.20 18.44 8.03
C GLY A 118 16.38 17.60 9.02
N ALA A 119 15.57 16.65 8.53
CA ALA A 119 14.93 15.63 9.35
C ALA A 119 15.86 14.41 9.50
N THR A 120 15.82 13.78 10.67
CA THR A 120 16.61 12.58 10.98
C THR A 120 15.68 11.51 11.52
N ALA A 121 15.78 10.30 10.99
CA ALA A 121 15.07 9.12 11.47
C ALA A 121 16.07 8.00 11.80
N TYR A 122 15.76 7.22 12.83
CA TYR A 122 16.54 6.05 13.21
C TYR A 122 15.67 4.80 13.16
N LEU A 123 16.23 3.73 12.61
CA LEU A 123 15.61 2.43 12.52
C LEU A 123 16.50 1.39 13.19
N LYS A 124 15.97 0.68 14.18
CA LYS A 124 16.68 -0.40 14.88
C LYS A 124 16.05 -1.73 14.49
N ALA A 125 16.85 -2.67 13.98
CA ALA A 125 16.44 -4.06 13.75
C ALA A 125 17.18 -4.98 14.73
N VAL A 126 16.47 -5.94 15.34
CA VAL A 126 17.05 -6.96 16.22
C VAL A 126 16.79 -8.31 15.60
N ILE A 127 17.84 -9.01 15.23
CA ILE A 127 17.87 -10.31 14.59
C ILE A 127 18.26 -11.35 15.63
N LYS A 128 17.59 -12.51 15.67
CA LYS A 128 18.00 -13.67 16.45
C LYS A 128 18.13 -14.87 15.52
N THR A 129 19.29 -15.49 15.57
CA THR A 129 19.64 -16.66 14.74
C THR A 129 19.68 -17.91 15.58
N ILE A 130 19.41 -19.06 14.96
CA ILE A 130 19.68 -20.38 15.54
C ILE A 130 20.93 -20.91 14.84
N ASP A 131 21.94 -21.33 15.60
CA ASP A 131 23.23 -21.78 15.11
C ASP A 131 23.08 -23.14 14.42
N ASP A 132 22.88 -23.12 13.10
CA ASP A 132 23.15 -24.26 12.22
C ASP A 132 24.44 -23.99 11.42
N PRO A 133 25.18 -25.00 10.94
CA PRO A 133 26.55 -24.86 10.42
C PRO A 133 26.67 -24.17 9.03
N GLY A 134 25.71 -23.31 8.67
CA GLY A 134 25.57 -22.70 7.35
C GLY A 134 25.62 -21.17 7.28
N GLY A 135 25.91 -20.47 8.39
CA GLY A 135 25.96 -18.99 8.41
C GLY A 135 24.59 -18.31 8.49
N LEU A 136 24.58 -16.98 8.71
CA LEU A 136 23.38 -16.15 8.94
C LEU A 136 22.37 -16.19 7.78
N GLY A 137 22.73 -16.70 6.60
CA GLY A 137 21.86 -16.72 5.43
C GLY A 137 20.89 -17.89 5.35
N LYS A 138 21.05 -18.96 6.16
CA LYS A 138 20.24 -20.17 5.98
C LYS A 138 19.00 -20.28 6.85
N VAL A 139 19.03 -19.82 8.10
CA VAL A 139 17.86 -19.82 8.99
C VAL A 139 17.98 -18.68 10.02
N VAL A 140 17.60 -17.46 9.64
CA VAL A 140 17.33 -16.40 10.63
C VAL A 140 15.94 -16.69 11.19
N SER A 141 15.81 -16.89 12.50
CA SER A 141 14.57 -17.38 13.11
C SER A 141 13.69 -16.30 13.70
N TYR A 142 14.16 -15.04 13.83
CA TYR A 142 13.36 -13.97 14.42
C TYR A 142 13.97 -12.60 14.13
N CYS A 143 13.18 -11.64 13.65
CA CYS A 143 13.58 -10.22 13.60
C CYS A 143 12.47 -9.30 14.13
N SER A 144 12.85 -8.24 14.87
CA SER A 144 11.95 -7.14 15.28
C SER A 144 12.52 -5.80 14.83
N ILE A 145 11.66 -4.91 14.30
CA ILE A 145 12.05 -3.59 13.77
C ILE A 145 11.39 -2.51 14.64
N TYR A 146 12.18 -1.58 15.16
CA TYR A 146 11.73 -0.46 16.00
C TYR A 146 12.09 0.87 15.34
N TYR A 147 11.09 1.74 15.11
CA TYR A 147 11.30 3.13 14.74
C TYR A 147 11.48 3.98 16.02
N TYR A 148 12.50 4.84 16.05
CA TYR A 148 12.76 5.69 17.23
C TYR A 148 12.99 7.17 16.87
N TYR A 149 12.41 8.04 17.69
CA TYR A 149 12.60 9.49 17.69
C TYR A 149 13.17 9.93 19.04
N PRO A 150 14.39 10.50 19.10
CA PRO A 150 14.92 10.99 20.36
C PRO A 150 14.23 12.29 20.78
N GLU A 151 13.30 12.20 21.74
CA GLU A 151 12.98 13.34 22.61
C GLU A 151 13.99 13.37 23.77
N GLN A 152 15.14 14.00 23.50
CA GLN A 152 16.23 14.29 24.43
C GLN A 152 17.05 13.10 24.98
N ASP A 153 18.38 13.25 24.80
CA ASP A 153 19.50 12.69 25.57
C ASP A 153 19.23 11.45 26.46
N THR A 154 19.68 10.29 25.97
CA THR A 154 20.28 9.17 26.74
C THR A 154 19.44 8.23 27.61
N THR A 155 18.10 8.32 27.66
CA THR A 155 17.30 7.31 28.40
C THR A 155 16.24 6.63 27.56
N VAL A 156 16.45 5.34 27.30
CA VAL A 156 15.48 4.41 26.70
C VAL A 156 14.35 4.17 27.70
N ALA A 157 13.25 4.90 27.58
CA ALA A 157 11.97 4.43 28.11
C ALA A 157 11.41 3.44 27.07
N GLY A 158 11.37 2.15 27.43
CA GLY A 158 10.86 1.11 26.54
C GLY A 158 9.41 1.40 26.16
N LEU A 159 9.14 1.47 24.86
CA LEU A 159 7.78 1.31 24.34
C LEU A 159 7.36 -0.13 24.58
N GLU A 160 6.16 -0.32 25.11
CA GLU A 160 5.59 -1.63 25.45
C GLU A 160 5.56 -2.57 24.24
N SER A 161 5.82 -3.84 24.49
CA SER A 161 6.02 -4.88 23.48
C SER A 161 4.74 -5.19 22.70
N GLY A 162 4.69 -4.73 21.45
CA GLY A 162 3.92 -5.38 20.40
C GLY A 162 4.81 -6.40 19.70
N TYR A 163 4.67 -7.68 20.02
CA TYR A 163 5.44 -8.74 19.37
C TYR A 163 4.81 -9.06 18.01
N SER A 164 5.54 -8.85 16.92
CA SER A 164 5.19 -9.41 15.61
C SER A 164 6.36 -10.24 15.08
N GLU A 165 6.09 -11.51 14.83
CA GLU A 165 7.04 -12.50 14.33
C GLU A 165 7.25 -12.30 12.83
N TYR A 166 8.42 -11.78 12.43
CA TYR A 166 8.83 -11.71 11.03
C TYR A 166 10.21 -12.34 10.91
N CYS A 167 10.28 -13.58 10.38
CA CYS A 167 11.42 -14.20 9.68
C CYS A 167 11.28 -15.75 9.66
N GLY A 168 10.37 -16.28 8.84
CA GLY A 168 10.68 -17.40 7.95
C GLY A 168 10.59 -16.85 6.53
N ALA A 169 11.34 -17.35 5.54
CA ALA A 169 11.39 -16.87 4.15
C ALA A 169 10.19 -15.97 3.77
N VAL A 170 10.30 -14.66 4.05
CA VAL A 170 9.15 -13.78 3.97
C VAL A 170 9.01 -13.50 2.49
N HIS A 171 8.15 -14.28 1.84
CA HIS A 171 7.49 -13.85 0.63
C HIS A 171 6.62 -12.69 1.09
N ILE A 172 7.20 -11.48 1.18
CA ILE A 172 6.37 -10.27 1.24
C ILE A 172 5.54 -10.40 -0.01
N SER A 173 4.24 -10.54 0.17
CA SER A 173 3.38 -10.77 -0.97
C SER A 173 3.58 -9.57 -1.90
N PRO A 174 4.02 -9.76 -3.16
CA PRO A 174 4.22 -8.64 -4.07
C PRO A 174 2.92 -7.84 -4.31
N PHE A 175 1.78 -8.35 -3.81
CA PHE A 175 0.49 -7.72 -3.80
C PHE A 175 0.37 -6.51 -2.86
N GLN A 176 1.16 -6.45 -1.78
CA GLN A 176 0.90 -5.56 -0.64
C GLN A 176 0.85 -4.08 -1.00
N SER A 177 1.76 -3.59 -1.85
CA SER A 177 1.79 -2.19 -2.27
C SER A 177 0.66 -1.80 -3.23
N TYR A 178 0.00 -2.78 -3.87
CA TYR A 178 -1.00 -2.54 -4.90
C TYR A 178 -2.42 -2.59 -4.35
N ALA A 179 -3.13 -1.48 -4.50
CA ALA A 179 -4.58 -1.43 -4.28
C ALA A 179 -5.34 -2.25 -5.34
N ALA A 180 -4.85 -2.26 -6.58
CA ALA A 180 -5.37 -3.14 -7.62
C ALA A 180 -4.35 -3.55 -8.68
N ILE A 181 -4.52 -4.77 -9.19
CA ILE A 181 -3.76 -5.33 -10.31
C ILE A 181 -4.73 -5.94 -11.32
N SER A 182 -4.61 -5.54 -12.59
CA SER A 182 -5.44 -6.02 -13.69
C SER A 182 -4.59 -6.69 -14.78
N GLY A 183 -4.99 -7.90 -15.19
CA GLY A 183 -4.43 -8.58 -16.36
C GLY A 183 -4.91 -8.03 -17.70
N ALA A 184 -5.70 -6.96 -17.70
CA ALA A 184 -6.12 -6.26 -18.92
C ALA A 184 -6.11 -4.74 -18.67
N ALA A 185 -7.15 -4.04 -19.12
CA ALA A 185 -7.29 -2.60 -18.90
C ALA A 185 -7.93 -2.31 -17.54
N MET A 186 -7.54 -1.20 -16.92
CA MET A 186 -8.10 -0.72 -15.67
C MET A 186 -8.72 0.66 -15.83
N SER A 187 -9.86 0.88 -15.19
CA SER A 187 -10.50 2.20 -15.09
C SER A 187 -10.95 2.49 -13.65
N ILE A 188 -10.54 3.65 -13.13
CA ILE A 188 -10.97 4.20 -11.85
C ILE A 188 -11.87 5.41 -12.13
N ALA A 189 -12.99 5.53 -11.41
CA ALA A 189 -13.90 6.64 -11.59
C ALA A 189 -13.29 8.01 -11.22
N ALA A 190 -14.02 9.08 -11.51
CA ALA A 190 -13.67 10.42 -11.09
C ALA A 190 -13.97 10.62 -9.59
N SER A 191 -13.28 11.57 -8.96
CA SER A 191 -13.43 11.88 -7.52
C SER A 191 -13.14 10.68 -6.63
N SER A 192 -12.15 9.88 -7.02
CA SER A 192 -11.78 8.65 -6.33
C SER A 192 -10.43 8.78 -5.65
N THR A 193 -10.34 8.29 -4.42
CA THR A 193 -9.07 8.09 -3.72
C THR A 193 -8.71 6.62 -3.80
N VAL A 194 -7.44 6.33 -4.11
CA VAL A 194 -6.86 4.98 -4.11
C VAL A 194 -5.77 4.91 -3.07
N ASN A 195 -5.94 4.06 -2.06
CA ASN A 195 -4.96 3.85 -1.00
C ASN A 195 -3.91 2.80 -1.39
N GLY A 196 -3.09 3.12 -2.39
CA GLY A 196 -2.02 2.23 -2.88
C GLY A 196 -1.74 2.39 -4.37
N ASP A 197 -0.89 1.52 -4.88
CA ASP A 197 -0.47 1.51 -6.28
C ASP A 197 -1.50 0.82 -7.18
N LEU A 198 -1.50 1.18 -8.46
CA LEU A 198 -2.32 0.54 -9.47
C LEU A 198 -1.45 -0.07 -10.57
N ALA A 199 -1.75 -1.31 -10.95
CA ALA A 199 -1.08 -1.98 -12.06
C ALA A 199 -2.06 -2.56 -13.09
N ALA A 200 -1.79 -2.36 -14.38
CA ALA A 200 -2.60 -2.92 -15.46
C ALA A 200 -1.75 -3.39 -16.64
N GLN A 201 -1.90 -4.65 -17.06
CA GLN A 201 -1.13 -5.20 -18.19
C GLN A 201 -1.39 -4.44 -19.52
N ALA A 202 -2.58 -3.84 -19.67
CA ALA A 202 -2.92 -3.01 -20.81
C ALA A 202 -2.92 -1.52 -20.44
N ALA A 203 -4.01 -0.80 -20.76
CA ALA A 203 -4.13 0.62 -20.48
C ALA A 203 -4.76 0.87 -19.11
N LEU A 204 -4.33 1.94 -18.44
CA LEU A 204 -4.89 2.39 -17.18
C LEU A 204 -5.46 3.81 -17.32
N ALA A 205 -6.73 3.98 -16.95
CA ALA A 205 -7.39 5.27 -16.94
C ALA A 205 -7.90 5.62 -15.55
N ILE A 206 -7.64 6.84 -15.07
CA ILE A 206 -8.27 7.37 -13.85
C ILE A 206 -9.11 8.59 -14.20
N GLY A 207 -10.24 8.75 -13.52
CA GLY A 207 -11.13 9.88 -13.73
C GLY A 207 -10.57 11.21 -13.23
N ALA A 208 -11.31 12.28 -13.47
CA ALA A 208 -10.95 13.62 -12.99
C ALA A 208 -10.97 13.67 -11.45
N ASN A 209 -10.10 14.48 -10.85
CA ASN A 209 -9.99 14.63 -9.39
C ASN A 209 -9.77 13.30 -8.67
N ALA A 210 -9.05 12.37 -9.31
CA ALA A 210 -8.64 11.12 -8.68
C ALA A 210 -7.25 11.28 -8.04
N GLU A 211 -7.05 10.63 -6.90
CA GLU A 211 -5.79 10.62 -6.14
C GLU A 211 -5.26 9.18 -6.07
N VAL A 212 -4.05 8.99 -6.57
CA VAL A 212 -3.38 7.68 -6.65
C VAL A 212 -1.91 7.86 -6.27
N HIS A 213 -1.29 6.83 -5.69
CA HIS A 213 0.17 6.78 -5.52
C HIS A 213 0.85 6.52 -6.87
N ASN A 214 1.30 5.30 -7.13
CA ASN A 214 1.98 4.96 -8.37
C ASN A 214 1.03 4.26 -9.34
N ILE A 215 1.26 4.51 -10.63
CA ILE A 215 0.54 3.87 -11.74
C ILE A 215 1.54 3.12 -12.60
N TYR A 216 1.25 1.84 -12.84
CA TYR A 216 2.00 0.96 -13.70
C TYR A 216 1.10 0.43 -14.81
N ALA A 217 1.42 0.70 -16.06
CA ALA A 217 0.64 0.23 -17.20
C ALA A 217 1.52 -0.31 -18.33
N GLY A 218 1.16 -1.46 -18.87
CA GLY A 218 1.91 -2.08 -19.97
C GLY A 218 1.71 -1.37 -21.30
N ALA A 219 0.57 -0.69 -21.45
CA ALA A 219 0.27 0.13 -22.62
C ALA A 219 0.24 1.62 -22.24
N ALA A 220 -0.93 2.26 -22.25
CA ALA A 220 -1.05 3.70 -22.08
C ALA A 220 -1.66 4.07 -20.73
N VAL A 221 -1.26 5.21 -20.19
CA VAL A 221 -1.88 5.83 -19.00
C VAL A 221 -2.65 7.09 -19.42
N SER A 222 -3.86 7.25 -18.89
CA SER A 222 -4.65 8.47 -19.03
C SER A 222 -5.21 8.91 -17.69
N THR A 223 -4.86 10.11 -17.24
CA THR A 223 -5.44 10.70 -16.02
C THR A 223 -6.41 11.82 -16.37
N GLY A 224 -7.49 11.92 -15.61
CA GLY A 224 -8.46 13.00 -15.76
C GLY A 224 -7.92 14.35 -15.29
N ALA A 225 -8.66 15.42 -15.57
CA ALA A 225 -8.32 16.75 -15.08
C ALA A 225 -8.29 16.80 -13.54
N LEU A 226 -7.45 17.64 -12.95
CA LEU A 226 -7.31 17.80 -11.48
C LEU A 226 -6.88 16.52 -10.74
N SER A 227 -6.41 15.48 -11.44
CA SER A 227 -5.90 14.28 -10.78
C SER A 227 -4.54 14.52 -10.12
N SER A 228 -4.25 13.82 -9.03
CA SER A 228 -2.93 13.79 -8.41
C SER A 228 -2.38 12.36 -8.46
N VAL A 229 -1.19 12.21 -9.05
CA VAL A 229 -0.47 10.94 -9.11
C VAL A 229 0.96 11.16 -8.63
N GLU A 230 1.56 10.21 -7.92
CA GLU A 230 2.98 10.29 -7.60
C GLU A 230 3.81 9.98 -8.84
N ASN A 231 3.88 8.71 -9.24
CA ASN A 231 4.67 8.28 -10.38
C ASN A 231 3.82 7.54 -11.40
N ILE A 232 4.10 7.78 -12.69
CA ILE A 232 3.46 7.09 -13.81
C ILE A 232 4.53 6.33 -14.60
N PHE A 233 4.34 5.03 -14.73
CA PHE A 233 5.14 4.14 -15.55
C PHE A 233 4.25 3.52 -16.63
N SER A 234 4.55 3.86 -17.88
CA SER A 234 3.73 3.50 -19.04
C SER A 234 4.61 2.89 -20.12
N GLY A 235 4.30 1.66 -20.55
CA GLY A 235 5.02 1.00 -21.64
C GLY A 235 4.86 1.71 -23.00
N ALA A 236 3.79 2.46 -23.20
CA ALA A 236 3.52 3.27 -24.38
C ALA A 236 3.37 4.76 -24.02
N ALA A 237 2.19 5.35 -24.22
CA ALA A 237 1.98 6.79 -24.03
C ALA A 237 1.37 7.12 -22.67
N ALA A 238 1.82 8.21 -22.05
CA ALA A 238 1.20 8.76 -20.84
C ALA A 238 0.54 10.10 -21.16
N SER A 239 -0.70 10.27 -20.71
CA SER A 239 -1.44 11.53 -20.82
C SER A 239 -1.98 11.91 -19.46
N ILE A 240 -1.72 13.15 -19.04
CA ILE A 240 -2.36 13.70 -17.84
C ILE A 240 -3.30 14.84 -18.21
N GLY A 241 -4.42 14.94 -17.48
CA GLY A 241 -5.47 15.91 -17.73
C GLY A 241 -5.04 17.37 -17.48
N ALA A 242 -5.94 18.31 -17.78
CA ALA A 242 -5.74 19.71 -17.42
C ALA A 242 -5.70 19.88 -15.89
N ASP A 243 -4.85 20.78 -15.39
CA ASP A 243 -4.64 21.03 -13.95
C ASP A 243 -4.25 19.76 -13.15
N ALA A 244 -3.82 18.69 -13.83
CA ALA A 244 -3.36 17.47 -13.18
C ALA A 244 -1.91 17.61 -12.71
N ILE A 245 -1.58 16.93 -11.61
CA ILE A 245 -0.24 16.93 -11.02
C ILE A 245 0.32 15.51 -11.05
N ALA A 246 1.57 15.39 -11.51
CA ALA A 246 2.37 14.17 -11.36
C ALA A 246 3.76 14.50 -10.81
N GLN A 247 4.35 13.65 -9.97
CA GLN A 247 5.78 13.82 -9.64
C GLN A 247 6.60 13.40 -10.87
N ASN A 248 6.59 12.11 -11.21
CA ASN A 248 7.41 11.61 -12.30
C ASN A 248 6.57 10.88 -13.35
N ILE A 249 6.88 11.07 -14.62
CA ILE A 249 6.27 10.31 -15.72
C ILE A 249 7.37 9.67 -16.55
N HIS A 250 7.30 8.35 -16.66
CA HIS A 250 8.07 7.55 -17.59
C HIS A 250 7.14 6.91 -18.61
N ALA A 251 7.35 7.22 -19.89
CA ALA A 251 6.56 6.68 -21.00
C ALA A 251 7.49 6.13 -22.09
N GLY A 252 7.26 4.89 -22.52
CA GLY A 252 8.01 4.29 -23.63
C GLY A 252 7.78 4.98 -24.98
N ALA A 253 6.69 5.73 -25.13
CA ALA A 253 6.37 6.53 -26.31
C ALA A 253 6.21 8.00 -25.93
N ALA A 254 5.07 8.63 -26.23
CA ALA A 254 4.84 10.05 -26.05
C ALA A 254 4.29 10.39 -24.66
N ILE A 255 4.59 11.61 -24.18
CA ILE A 255 3.94 12.21 -23.01
C ILE A 255 3.09 13.39 -23.48
N THR A 256 1.86 13.49 -22.98
CA THR A 256 1.01 14.67 -23.12
C THR A 256 0.62 15.21 -21.75
N VAL A 257 0.99 16.46 -21.48
CA VAL A 257 0.57 17.18 -20.27
C VAL A 257 -0.54 18.14 -20.64
N GLY A 258 -1.70 18.02 -19.99
CA GLY A 258 -2.84 18.91 -20.20
C GLY A 258 -2.54 20.37 -19.84
N ALA A 259 -3.42 21.30 -20.23
CA ALA A 259 -3.26 22.71 -19.88
C ALA A 259 -3.14 22.90 -18.37
N ASP A 260 -2.25 23.79 -17.93
CA ASP A 260 -1.97 24.09 -16.53
C ASP A 260 -1.54 22.85 -15.69
N GLY A 261 -1.21 21.72 -16.33
CA GLY A 261 -0.69 20.54 -15.65
C GLY A 261 0.76 20.71 -15.21
N ASP A 262 1.11 20.14 -14.06
CA ASP A 262 2.45 20.26 -13.47
C ASP A 262 3.07 18.88 -13.26
N VAL A 263 4.26 18.69 -13.83
CA VAL A 263 5.02 17.45 -13.68
C VAL A 263 6.41 17.77 -13.17
N GLN A 264 6.87 17.10 -12.11
CA GLN A 264 8.23 17.35 -11.61
C GLN A 264 9.29 16.88 -12.61
N ALA A 265 9.24 15.65 -13.11
CA ALA A 265 10.18 15.18 -14.12
C ALA A 265 9.58 14.19 -15.12
N VAL A 266 10.10 14.19 -16.35
CA VAL A 266 9.58 13.38 -17.45
C VAL A 266 10.68 12.62 -18.19
N TYR A 267 10.33 11.43 -18.66
CA TYR A 267 11.05 10.71 -19.71
C TYR A 267 10.04 10.15 -20.71
N ALA A 268 10.28 10.41 -22.00
CA ALA A 268 9.49 9.92 -23.11
C ALA A 268 10.43 9.30 -24.15
N GLY A 269 10.12 8.10 -24.63
CA GLY A 269 10.80 7.53 -25.81
C GLY A 269 10.41 8.23 -27.12
N GLY A 270 9.35 9.05 -27.10
CA GLY A 270 8.88 9.88 -28.20
C GLY A 270 8.70 11.34 -27.81
N ASP A 271 7.69 12.01 -28.40
CA ASP A 271 7.46 13.44 -28.20
C ASP A 271 6.85 13.76 -26.82
N ILE A 272 7.26 14.89 -26.24
CA ILE A 272 6.63 15.49 -25.06
C ILE A 272 5.81 16.70 -25.52
N THR A 273 4.50 16.62 -25.35
CA THR A 273 3.55 17.69 -25.69
C THR A 273 3.06 18.36 -24.42
N LEU A 274 3.30 19.66 -24.29
CA LEU A 274 2.83 20.48 -23.18
C LEU A 274 1.63 21.32 -23.61
N GLY A 275 0.56 21.25 -22.83
CA GLY A 275 -0.59 22.15 -22.94
C GLY A 275 -0.23 23.59 -22.61
N ALA A 276 -1.20 24.50 -22.78
CA ALA A 276 -1.02 25.89 -22.39
C ALA A 276 -0.64 25.98 -20.90
N ASN A 277 0.42 26.74 -20.58
CA ASN A 277 0.97 26.92 -19.23
C ASN A 277 1.40 25.64 -18.49
N ALA A 278 1.44 24.48 -19.14
CA ALA A 278 1.91 23.25 -18.51
C ALA A 278 3.43 23.32 -18.23
N SER A 279 3.88 22.69 -17.15
CA SER A 279 5.28 22.68 -16.72
C SER A 279 5.85 21.28 -16.55
N THR A 280 7.13 21.15 -16.87
CA THR A 280 7.97 20.01 -16.50
C THR A 280 9.30 20.53 -15.94
N ASN A 281 9.68 20.16 -14.72
CA ASN A 281 10.85 20.75 -14.04
C ASN A 281 12.15 19.95 -14.19
N GLY A 282 12.11 18.74 -14.78
CA GLY A 282 13.26 17.86 -14.90
C GLY A 282 13.11 16.84 -16.03
N VAL A 283 14.25 16.26 -16.42
CA VAL A 283 14.33 15.14 -17.36
C VAL A 283 14.87 13.94 -16.60
N LEU A 284 14.15 12.82 -16.65
CA LEU A 284 14.58 11.57 -16.04
C LEU A 284 15.58 10.85 -16.96
N ALA A 285 16.40 9.99 -16.39
CA ALA A 285 17.31 9.15 -17.17
C ALA A 285 16.54 8.05 -17.92
N GLU A 286 17.10 7.57 -19.04
CA GLU A 286 16.52 6.55 -19.91
C GLU A 286 16.28 5.20 -19.21
N ASP A 287 17.07 4.91 -18.18
CA ASP A 287 17.03 3.70 -17.36
C ASP A 287 16.03 3.73 -16.20
N ALA A 288 15.25 4.81 -16.02
CA ALA A 288 14.26 4.90 -14.93
C ALA A 288 13.11 3.87 -15.02
N ASN A 289 13.04 3.10 -16.09
CA ASN A 289 12.12 1.95 -16.31
C ASN A 289 12.88 0.71 -16.79
N SER A 290 14.20 0.67 -16.57
CA SER A 290 15.02 -0.50 -16.81
C SER A 290 14.63 -1.60 -15.83
N ASP A 291 14.59 -2.84 -16.30
CA ASP A 291 14.34 -4.07 -15.54
C ASP A 291 15.47 -4.42 -14.55
N ASP A 292 16.42 -3.50 -14.32
CA ASP A 292 17.64 -3.71 -13.54
C ASP A 292 17.38 -3.90 -12.04
N TYR A 293 16.14 -3.69 -11.58
CA TYR A 293 15.69 -3.99 -10.21
C TYR A 293 14.67 -5.14 -10.21
N VAL A 294 15.16 -6.36 -10.40
CA VAL A 294 14.37 -7.61 -10.22
C VAL A 294 14.17 -7.87 -8.71
N GLU A 295 13.57 -6.93 -8.00
CA GLU A 295 13.04 -7.20 -6.65
C GLU A 295 11.64 -7.82 -6.80
N ALA A 296 11.34 -8.84 -6.01
CA ALA A 296 10.03 -9.48 -6.05
C ALA A 296 8.92 -8.45 -5.72
N GLY A 297 8.03 -8.17 -6.67
CA GLY A 297 6.94 -7.19 -6.54
C GLY A 297 7.14 -5.86 -7.26
N ASP A 298 8.29 -5.70 -7.91
CA ASP A 298 8.53 -4.64 -8.87
C ASP A 298 7.67 -4.87 -10.13
N ILE A 299 6.67 -4.00 -10.38
CA ILE A 299 5.83 -4.03 -11.59
C ILE A 299 6.13 -2.83 -12.49
N HIS A 300 7.40 -2.56 -12.83
CA HIS A 300 7.69 -1.42 -13.73
C HIS A 300 7.33 -1.69 -15.20
N ASN A 301 7.28 -2.96 -15.65
CA ASN A 301 7.08 -3.28 -17.06
C ASN A 301 6.15 -4.49 -17.34
N ALA A 302 5.80 -4.69 -18.61
CA ALA A 302 4.86 -5.73 -19.07
C ALA A 302 5.34 -7.17 -18.83
N GLY A 303 6.66 -7.40 -18.76
CA GLY A 303 7.24 -8.68 -18.36
C GLY A 303 6.85 -9.01 -16.92
N ASN A 304 7.17 -8.12 -15.99
CA ASN A 304 6.89 -8.29 -14.56
C ASN A 304 5.39 -8.38 -14.28
N MET A 305 4.55 -7.64 -15.03
CA MET A 305 3.10 -7.82 -14.96
C MET A 305 2.64 -9.22 -15.33
N THR A 306 3.28 -9.88 -16.30
CA THR A 306 2.92 -11.24 -16.69
C THR A 306 3.20 -12.24 -15.56
N GLU A 307 4.33 -12.08 -14.87
CA GLU A 307 4.67 -12.88 -13.69
C GLU A 307 3.69 -12.61 -12.54
N MET A 308 3.28 -11.36 -12.37
CA MET A 308 2.31 -11.01 -11.33
C MET A 308 0.91 -11.58 -11.59
N ILE A 309 0.45 -11.57 -12.85
CA ILE A 309 -0.81 -12.24 -13.23
C ILE A 309 -0.70 -13.76 -13.03
N ALA A 310 0.47 -14.37 -13.30
CA ALA A 310 0.70 -15.77 -12.99
C ALA A 310 0.59 -16.05 -11.48
N LEU A 311 1.20 -15.19 -10.65
CA LEU A 311 1.10 -15.32 -9.20
C LEU A 311 -0.34 -15.19 -8.70
N ILE A 312 -1.14 -14.27 -9.25
CA ILE A 312 -2.59 -14.19 -8.95
C ILE A 312 -3.25 -15.55 -9.21
N MET A 313 -2.98 -16.19 -10.36
CA MET A 313 -3.56 -17.50 -10.68
C MET A 313 -3.07 -18.62 -9.75
N ASP A 314 -1.80 -18.58 -9.34
CA ASP A 314 -1.24 -19.55 -8.40
C ASP A 314 -1.87 -19.38 -7.02
N THR A 315 -2.02 -18.13 -6.55
CA THR A 315 -2.74 -17.81 -5.30
C THR A 315 -4.20 -18.28 -5.37
N GLN A 316 -4.91 -18.04 -6.47
CA GLN A 316 -6.27 -18.55 -6.65
C GLN A 316 -6.32 -20.08 -6.56
N SER A 317 -5.33 -20.76 -7.15
CA SER A 317 -5.25 -22.22 -7.13
C SER A 317 -4.98 -22.76 -5.72
N ALA A 318 -4.10 -22.11 -4.95
CA ALA A 318 -3.82 -22.45 -3.56
C ALA A 318 -5.05 -22.22 -2.67
N LEU A 319 -5.77 -21.10 -2.86
CA LEU A 319 -7.01 -20.81 -2.13
C LEU A 319 -8.09 -21.85 -2.43
N PHE A 320 -8.28 -22.24 -3.70
CA PHE A 320 -9.25 -23.29 -4.07
C PHE A 320 -8.89 -24.69 -3.55
N ALA A 321 -7.63 -24.94 -3.19
CA ALA A 321 -7.18 -26.20 -2.62
C ALA A 321 -7.48 -26.33 -1.11
N LEU A 322 -7.88 -25.24 -0.44
CA LEU A 322 -8.25 -25.27 0.98
C LEU A 322 -9.50 -26.13 1.21
N GLU A 323 -9.46 -26.97 2.24
CA GLU A 323 -10.61 -27.76 2.64
C GLU A 323 -11.71 -26.86 3.25
N PRO A 324 -12.98 -26.97 2.80
CA PRO A 324 -14.07 -26.20 3.38
C PRO A 324 -14.26 -26.50 4.86
N SER A 325 -14.54 -25.46 5.65
CA SER A 325 -14.83 -25.61 7.08
C SER A 325 -16.15 -26.41 7.25
N PRO A 326 -16.13 -27.60 7.89
CA PRO A 326 -17.30 -28.47 7.98
C PRO A 326 -18.50 -27.82 8.67
N GLU A 327 -18.24 -26.87 9.57
CA GLU A 327 -19.23 -26.15 10.38
C GLU A 327 -20.00 -25.09 9.59
N ASN A 328 -19.38 -24.51 8.55
CA ASN A 328 -19.95 -23.44 7.74
C ASN A 328 -20.93 -23.97 6.68
N GLY A 329 -20.69 -25.18 6.17
CA GLY A 329 -21.46 -25.74 5.05
C GLY A 329 -21.26 -24.97 3.74
N PRO A 330 -21.98 -25.34 2.67
CA PRO A 330 -21.87 -24.65 1.38
C PRO A 330 -22.52 -23.27 1.43
N LEU A 331 -21.90 -22.30 0.77
CA LEU A 331 -22.45 -20.96 0.65
C LEU A 331 -23.68 -20.96 -0.27
N LEU A 332 -24.73 -20.25 0.14
CA LEU A 332 -25.98 -20.15 -0.62
C LEU A 332 -25.77 -19.39 -1.94
N THR A 333 -26.45 -19.83 -3.00
CA THR A 333 -26.37 -19.17 -4.32
C THR A 333 -27.09 -17.82 -4.38
N ASN A 334 -28.05 -17.60 -3.49
CA ASN A 334 -28.70 -16.31 -3.29
C ASN A 334 -28.63 -15.95 -1.81
N ILE A 335 -27.94 -14.86 -1.50
CA ILE A 335 -27.67 -14.41 -0.14
C ILE A 335 -28.41 -13.09 0.08
N GLY A 336 -29.16 -12.99 1.16
CA GLY A 336 -29.73 -11.73 1.64
C GLY A 336 -28.84 -11.10 2.70
N THR A 337 -29.42 -10.46 3.71
CA THR A 337 -28.67 -10.16 4.94
C THR A 337 -28.26 -11.47 5.62
N SER A 338 -26.98 -11.64 5.92
CA SER A 338 -26.44 -12.90 6.44
C SER A 338 -25.17 -12.66 7.25
N THR A 339 -24.93 -13.57 8.21
CA THR A 339 -23.74 -13.56 9.06
C THR A 339 -22.88 -14.77 8.71
N LEU A 340 -21.59 -14.56 8.51
CA LEU A 340 -20.60 -15.58 8.16
C LEU A 340 -19.59 -15.73 9.30
N ALA A 341 -19.48 -16.94 9.83
CA ALA A 341 -18.43 -17.32 10.77
C ALA A 341 -17.08 -17.48 10.06
N PRO A 342 -15.94 -17.39 10.77
CA PRO A 342 -14.61 -17.58 10.21
C PRO A 342 -14.46 -18.97 9.58
N GLY A 343 -13.54 -19.08 8.64
CA GLY A 343 -13.20 -20.33 7.95
C GLY A 343 -13.35 -20.26 6.44
N VAL A 344 -13.28 -21.44 5.82
CA VAL A 344 -13.30 -21.63 4.37
C VAL A 344 -14.72 -21.94 3.93
N TRP A 345 -15.28 -21.08 3.10
CA TRP A 345 -16.60 -21.20 2.47
C TRP A 345 -16.44 -21.64 1.02
N GLU A 346 -17.27 -22.58 0.56
CA GLU A 346 -17.30 -23.03 -0.83
C GLU A 346 -18.65 -22.69 -1.48
N GLY A 347 -18.62 -22.21 -2.72
CA GLY A 347 -19.79 -21.89 -3.51
C GLY A 347 -19.58 -22.00 -5.01
N SER A 348 -20.68 -21.90 -5.76
CA SER A 348 -20.67 -21.75 -7.22
C SER A 348 -20.93 -20.29 -7.60
N ALA A 349 -21.94 -20.01 -8.41
CA ALA A 349 -22.38 -18.65 -8.67
C ALA A 349 -23.17 -18.13 -7.46
N VAL A 350 -22.78 -16.96 -6.96
CA VAL A 350 -23.41 -16.33 -5.80
C VAL A 350 -23.94 -14.96 -6.17
N THR A 351 -25.19 -14.71 -5.81
CA THR A 351 -25.83 -13.40 -5.90
C THR A 351 -26.19 -12.90 -4.52
N ILE A 352 -25.60 -11.79 -4.09
CA ILE A 352 -26.01 -11.06 -2.89
C ILE A 352 -27.12 -10.08 -3.31
N ALA A 353 -28.27 -10.16 -2.67
CA ALA A 353 -29.40 -9.28 -2.96
C ALA A 353 -29.05 -7.82 -2.64
N ALA A 354 -29.61 -6.87 -3.41
CA ALA A 354 -29.42 -5.45 -3.17
C ALA A 354 -29.90 -5.04 -1.76
N SER A 355 -29.27 -4.02 -1.18
CA SER A 355 -29.58 -3.52 0.17
C SER A 355 -29.43 -4.58 1.28
N SER A 356 -28.56 -5.57 1.06
CA SER A 356 -28.21 -6.56 2.08
C SER A 356 -27.03 -6.07 2.94
N THR A 357 -26.93 -6.63 4.14
CA THR A 357 -25.71 -6.53 4.97
C THR A 357 -25.10 -7.91 5.11
N ILE A 358 -23.84 -8.05 4.73
CA ILE A 358 -23.05 -9.25 5.01
C ILE A 358 -22.15 -8.95 6.21
N THR A 359 -22.35 -9.71 7.28
CA THR A 359 -21.64 -9.53 8.55
C THR A 359 -20.62 -10.66 8.70
N PHE A 360 -19.36 -10.31 8.85
CA PHE A 360 -18.29 -11.23 9.24
C PHE A 360 -18.19 -11.19 10.77
N ASP A 361 -18.59 -12.29 11.41
CA ASP A 361 -18.63 -12.37 12.88
C ASP A 361 -17.44 -13.16 13.38
N ALA A 362 -16.51 -12.48 14.05
CA ALA A 362 -15.29 -13.08 14.57
C ALA A 362 -15.54 -14.12 15.68
N ASP A 363 -16.76 -14.17 16.25
CA ASP A 363 -17.12 -14.96 17.44
C ASP A 363 -16.24 -14.65 18.67
N VAL A 364 -16.84 -13.96 19.64
CA VAL A 364 -16.20 -13.42 20.86
C VAL A 364 -15.69 -14.47 21.87
N SER A 365 -15.59 -15.74 21.48
CA SER A 365 -15.29 -16.83 22.42
C SER A 365 -13.80 -17.12 22.61
N THR A 366 -12.92 -16.56 21.77
CA THR A 366 -11.47 -16.74 21.82
C THR A 366 -10.75 -15.41 21.57
N ASN A 367 -10.14 -14.84 22.61
CA ASN A 367 -9.35 -13.61 22.49
C ASN A 367 -8.00 -13.91 21.82
N ASN A 368 -7.48 -12.94 21.05
CA ASN A 368 -6.12 -12.93 20.50
C ASN A 368 -5.93 -13.95 19.35
N GLU A 369 -6.91 -14.00 18.43
CA GLU A 369 -6.90 -14.86 17.24
C GLU A 369 -6.93 -14.07 15.91
N ASP A 370 -6.35 -14.67 14.88
CA ASP A 370 -6.48 -14.21 13.50
C ASP A 370 -7.76 -14.80 12.90
N HIS A 371 -8.81 -13.99 12.75
CA HIS A 371 -10.06 -14.43 12.14
C HIS A 371 -9.97 -14.32 10.62
N VAL A 372 -10.03 -15.46 9.95
CA VAL A 372 -9.87 -15.55 8.50
C VAL A 372 -11.14 -16.08 7.85
N TRP A 373 -11.64 -15.38 6.84
CA TRP A 373 -12.72 -15.82 5.97
C TRP A 373 -12.15 -16.00 4.56
N VAL A 374 -12.16 -17.23 4.06
CA VAL A 374 -11.85 -17.53 2.65
C VAL A 374 -13.12 -17.94 1.94
N ILE A 375 -13.59 -17.14 1.00
CA ILE A 375 -14.79 -17.40 0.22
C ILE A 375 -14.38 -17.87 -1.19
N ASN A 376 -14.39 -19.19 -1.41
CA ASN A 376 -14.07 -19.83 -2.67
C ASN A 376 -15.32 -20.03 -3.53
N LEU A 377 -15.40 -19.29 -4.63
CA LEU A 377 -16.50 -19.35 -5.60
C LEU A 377 -15.99 -19.86 -6.94
N SER A 378 -16.48 -21.02 -7.39
CA SER A 378 -16.08 -21.57 -8.69
C SER A 378 -16.59 -20.77 -9.91
N ASP A 379 -17.58 -19.90 -9.70
CA ASP A 379 -18.21 -19.07 -10.75
C ASP A 379 -18.34 -17.60 -10.26
N ALA A 380 -19.21 -16.81 -10.88
CA ALA A 380 -19.31 -15.38 -10.66
C ALA A 380 -19.88 -14.99 -9.29
N LEU A 381 -19.40 -13.86 -8.76
CA LEU A 381 -19.98 -13.15 -7.62
C LEU A 381 -20.70 -11.89 -8.12
N THR A 382 -22.01 -11.82 -7.87
CA THR A 382 -22.81 -10.63 -8.15
C THR A 382 -23.29 -10.03 -6.84
N VAL A 383 -22.84 -8.82 -6.54
CA VAL A 383 -23.26 -8.05 -5.37
C VAL A 383 -24.29 -7.03 -5.80
N GLY A 384 -25.50 -7.12 -5.26
CA GLY A 384 -26.57 -6.15 -5.51
C GLY A 384 -26.19 -4.74 -5.03
N ALA A 385 -26.88 -3.73 -5.57
CA ALA A 385 -26.63 -2.33 -5.24
C ALA A 385 -26.86 -2.03 -3.75
N SER A 386 -26.14 -1.04 -3.23
CA SER A 386 -26.23 -0.60 -1.83
C SER A 386 -26.03 -1.71 -0.81
N THR A 387 -25.22 -2.72 -1.15
CA THR A 387 -24.83 -3.77 -0.20
C THR A 387 -23.72 -3.26 0.72
N ASN A 388 -23.83 -3.57 2.01
CA ASN A 388 -22.83 -3.23 3.03
C ASN A 388 -22.13 -4.49 3.52
N PHE A 389 -20.83 -4.37 3.83
CA PHE A 389 -20.03 -5.43 4.45
C PHE A 389 -19.44 -4.90 5.75
N GLU A 390 -19.61 -5.64 6.84
CA GLU A 390 -19.14 -5.24 8.16
C GLU A 390 -18.47 -6.41 8.88
N VAL A 391 -17.57 -6.07 9.81
CA VAL A 391 -16.98 -7.05 10.72
C VAL A 391 -17.44 -6.72 12.13
N ILE A 392 -17.84 -7.74 12.89
CA ILE A 392 -18.22 -7.62 14.29
C ILE A 392 -17.43 -8.62 15.13
N GLY A 393 -17.42 -8.41 16.43
CA GLY A 393 -16.81 -9.35 17.38
C GLY A 393 -15.30 -9.26 17.51
N LEU A 394 -14.64 -8.28 16.88
CA LEU A 394 -13.20 -8.03 17.06
C LEU A 394 -12.92 -7.26 18.35
N ASP A 395 -11.85 -7.63 19.05
CA ASP A 395 -11.20 -6.81 20.08
C ASP A 395 -9.90 -6.15 19.56
N ASP A 396 -9.23 -5.34 20.41
CA ASP A 396 -8.02 -4.58 20.04
C ASP A 396 -6.79 -5.47 19.76
N THR A 397 -6.88 -6.79 20.00
CA THR A 397 -5.82 -7.79 19.78
C THR A 397 -6.11 -8.74 18.62
N ASP A 398 -7.33 -8.73 18.09
CA ASP A 398 -7.75 -9.61 17.01
C ASP A 398 -7.42 -9.02 15.63
N THR A 399 -7.30 -9.89 14.63
CA THR A 399 -7.19 -9.48 13.22
C THR A 399 -8.31 -10.06 12.38
N ALA A 400 -8.72 -9.34 11.34
CA ALA A 400 -9.72 -9.80 10.37
C ALA A 400 -9.12 -9.85 8.97
N THR A 401 -9.21 -11.02 8.34
CA THR A 401 -8.76 -11.26 6.97
C THR A 401 -9.91 -11.80 6.14
N ILE A 402 -10.43 -11.02 5.18
CA ILE A 402 -11.49 -11.46 4.28
C ILE A 402 -10.92 -11.62 2.88
N ILE A 403 -10.95 -12.85 2.36
CA ILE A 403 -10.47 -13.20 1.03
C ILE A 403 -11.62 -13.71 0.18
N TRP A 404 -11.85 -13.05 -0.95
CA TRP A 404 -12.80 -13.48 -1.96
C TRP A 404 -12.05 -14.10 -3.14
N ASN A 405 -12.16 -15.40 -3.33
CA ASN A 405 -11.57 -16.10 -4.47
C ASN A 405 -12.65 -16.45 -5.49
N VAL A 406 -12.72 -15.70 -6.59
CA VAL A 406 -13.81 -15.75 -7.57
C VAL A 406 -13.33 -16.34 -8.89
N GLY A 407 -13.91 -17.47 -9.28
CA GLY A 407 -13.54 -18.27 -10.45
C GLY A 407 -14.05 -17.72 -11.79
N ALA A 408 -14.94 -16.72 -11.77
CA ALA A 408 -15.36 -15.97 -12.95
C ALA A 408 -15.32 -14.46 -12.69
N ALA A 409 -16.41 -13.73 -12.99
CA ALA A 409 -16.45 -12.27 -12.84
C ALA A 409 -16.96 -11.83 -11.45
N LEU A 410 -16.49 -10.68 -10.98
CA LEU A 410 -17.03 -9.95 -9.84
C LEU A 410 -17.81 -8.73 -10.34
N THR A 411 -19.10 -8.67 -10.04
CA THR A 411 -19.96 -7.53 -10.38
C THR A 411 -20.50 -6.91 -9.11
N MET A 412 -20.34 -5.60 -8.95
CA MET A 412 -20.83 -4.83 -7.82
C MET A 412 -21.84 -3.79 -8.29
N GLY A 413 -23.01 -3.79 -7.65
CA GLY A 413 -24.03 -2.78 -7.87
C GLY A 413 -23.63 -1.41 -7.32
N ALA A 414 -24.29 -0.38 -7.82
CA ALA A 414 -24.02 1.00 -7.42
C ALA A 414 -24.15 1.23 -5.91
N GLY A 415 -23.26 2.04 -5.34
CA GLY A 415 -23.28 2.39 -3.92
C GLY A 415 -22.95 1.23 -2.98
N THR A 416 -22.40 0.13 -3.49
CA THR A 416 -21.87 -0.96 -2.66
C THR A 416 -20.52 -0.54 -2.08
N SER A 417 -20.33 -0.85 -0.78
CA SER A 417 -19.07 -0.67 -0.06
C SER A 417 -18.45 -2.04 0.21
N PHE A 418 -17.75 -2.58 -0.78
CA PHE A 418 -17.16 -3.92 -0.74
C PHE A 418 -15.99 -3.97 0.25
N ARG A 419 -15.84 -5.09 0.97
CA ARG A 419 -14.78 -5.30 1.95
C ARG A 419 -14.08 -6.63 1.72
N GLY A 420 -12.77 -6.62 1.87
CA GLY A 420 -11.89 -7.77 1.71
C GLY A 420 -11.07 -7.71 0.43
N THR A 421 -10.07 -8.58 0.37
CA THR A 421 -9.19 -8.75 -0.78
C THR A 421 -9.78 -9.76 -1.76
N ALA A 422 -9.99 -9.35 -3.01
CA ALA A 422 -10.57 -10.20 -4.03
C ALA A 422 -9.52 -10.65 -5.07
N PHE A 423 -9.42 -11.95 -5.28
CA PHE A 423 -8.74 -12.58 -6.40
C PHE A 423 -9.78 -13.06 -7.41
N VAL A 424 -9.74 -12.54 -8.63
CA VAL A 424 -10.82 -12.70 -9.63
C VAL A 424 -10.25 -13.22 -10.96
N LYS A 425 -10.72 -14.37 -11.43
CA LYS A 425 -10.27 -14.95 -12.71
C LYS A 425 -10.87 -14.24 -13.93
N GLY A 426 -11.93 -13.47 -13.72
CA GLY A 426 -12.62 -12.69 -14.74
C GLY A 426 -12.49 -11.19 -14.53
N ALA A 427 -13.42 -10.44 -15.11
CA ALA A 427 -13.46 -8.99 -14.97
C ALA A 427 -14.09 -8.58 -13.62
N VAL A 428 -13.66 -7.43 -13.11
CA VAL A 428 -14.29 -6.74 -11.99
C VAL A 428 -15.04 -5.52 -12.53
N THR A 429 -16.33 -5.41 -12.21
CA THR A 429 -17.17 -4.28 -12.65
C THR A 429 -17.95 -3.69 -11.49
N GLY A 430 -17.84 -2.38 -11.31
CA GLY A 430 -18.44 -1.66 -10.19
C GLY A 430 -18.15 -0.17 -10.26
N GLY A 431 -18.33 0.48 -11.42
CA GLY A 431 -17.89 1.86 -11.66
C GLY A 431 -18.50 2.94 -10.74
N THR A 432 -19.46 2.58 -9.89
CA THR A 432 -20.06 3.45 -8.85
C THR A 432 -20.06 2.77 -7.48
N SER A 433 -19.25 1.73 -7.32
CA SER A 433 -19.03 0.97 -6.10
C SER A 433 -17.63 1.28 -5.59
N SER A 434 -17.44 1.16 -4.29
CA SER A 434 -16.15 1.34 -3.64
C SER A 434 -15.70 0.04 -3.00
N VAL A 435 -14.40 -0.22 -3.01
CA VAL A 435 -13.78 -1.17 -2.07
C VAL A 435 -13.35 -0.34 -0.87
N SER A 436 -14.03 -0.49 0.27
CA SER A 436 -13.77 0.35 1.44
C SER A 436 -12.49 -0.04 2.18
N CYS A 437 -12.24 -1.35 2.28
CA CYS A 437 -11.00 -1.91 2.84
C CYS A 437 -10.70 -3.21 2.10
N GLY A 438 -9.47 -3.36 1.61
CA GLY A 438 -9.03 -4.51 0.83
C GLY A 438 -8.54 -4.14 -0.56
N HIS A 439 -8.22 -5.17 -1.34
CA HIS A 439 -7.53 -5.04 -2.62
C HIS A 439 -8.26 -5.78 -3.75
N LEU A 440 -8.00 -5.40 -5.01
CA LEU A 440 -8.58 -6.05 -6.19
C LEU A 440 -7.51 -6.61 -7.12
N TYR A 441 -7.41 -7.93 -7.20
CA TYR A 441 -6.49 -8.63 -8.10
C TYR A 441 -7.29 -9.42 -9.13
N ALA A 442 -7.20 -9.04 -10.40
CA ALA A 442 -7.96 -9.66 -11.46
C ALA A 442 -7.08 -10.04 -12.65
N THR A 443 -7.33 -11.20 -13.25
CA THR A 443 -6.63 -11.60 -14.48
C THR A 443 -7.24 -10.97 -15.74
N ALA A 444 -8.37 -10.28 -15.62
CA ALA A 444 -9.00 -9.50 -16.67
C ALA A 444 -9.20 -8.03 -16.24
N ALA A 445 -10.07 -7.31 -16.96
CA ALA A 445 -10.25 -5.87 -16.78
C ALA A 445 -10.88 -5.51 -15.42
N ILE A 446 -10.46 -4.37 -14.86
CA ILE A 446 -11.05 -3.80 -13.65
C ILE A 446 -11.69 -2.45 -13.99
N SER A 447 -12.96 -2.27 -13.61
CA SER A 447 -13.65 -0.98 -13.66
C SER A 447 -14.36 -0.73 -12.35
N ILE A 448 -13.87 0.22 -11.55
CA ILE A 448 -14.32 0.45 -10.17
C ILE A 448 -14.47 1.94 -9.88
N GLY A 449 -15.29 2.27 -8.88
CA GLY A 449 -15.39 3.62 -8.34
C GLY A 449 -14.09 4.01 -7.64
N SER A 450 -13.85 3.47 -6.46
CA SER A 450 -12.69 3.80 -5.60
C SER A 450 -12.20 2.58 -4.81
N ILE A 451 -10.99 2.66 -4.25
CA ILE A 451 -10.37 1.59 -3.44
C ILE A 451 -9.69 2.21 -2.21
N GLY A 452 -9.96 1.67 -1.03
CA GLY A 452 -9.34 2.13 0.22
C GLY A 452 -10.03 3.32 0.87
N VAL A 453 -11.34 3.47 0.67
CA VAL A 453 -12.15 4.49 1.37
C VAL A 453 -13.07 3.83 2.40
N ASP A 454 -12.65 3.75 3.66
CA ASP A 454 -13.62 3.71 4.74
C ASP A 454 -13.96 5.15 5.15
N SER A 455 -15.23 5.39 5.47
CA SER A 455 -15.68 6.65 6.07
C SER A 455 -15.37 6.73 7.57
N ALA A 456 -14.65 5.74 8.11
CA ALA A 456 -14.38 5.55 9.53
C ALA A 456 -12.97 6.01 9.95
N GLY A 457 -12.07 6.30 9.01
CA GLY A 457 -10.82 7.04 9.24
C GLY A 457 -9.86 6.37 10.22
N ASN A 458 -9.96 5.06 10.45
CA ASN A 458 -9.06 4.36 11.35
C ASN A 458 -8.40 3.15 10.66
N ALA A 459 -7.08 3.21 10.50
CA ALA A 459 -6.28 2.11 9.93
C ALA A 459 -6.37 0.81 10.74
N VAL A 460 -6.87 0.88 11.99
CA VAL A 460 -7.13 -0.27 12.87
C VAL A 460 -8.40 -1.05 12.45
N THR A 461 -9.31 -0.46 11.66
CA THR A 461 -10.59 -1.08 11.25
C THR A 461 -10.68 -1.45 9.76
N CYS A 462 -9.76 -0.94 8.94
CA CYS A 462 -9.42 -1.66 7.72
C CYS A 462 -8.56 -2.84 8.12
N GLU A 463 -8.78 -3.99 7.47
CA GLU A 463 -8.00 -5.22 7.68
C GLU A 463 -6.56 -4.83 7.98
N ASN A 464 -6.04 -5.19 9.17
CA ASN A 464 -4.65 -4.93 9.56
C ASN A 464 -3.81 -5.19 8.31
N TYR A 465 -3.27 -4.14 7.69
CA TYR A 465 -2.94 -4.09 6.24
C TYR A 465 -2.02 -5.23 5.77
N ASP A 466 -1.36 -5.89 6.71
CA ASP A 466 -0.45 -7.01 6.51
C ASP A 466 -1.08 -8.40 6.76
N ALA A 467 -2.17 -8.52 7.53
CA ALA A 467 -2.73 -9.80 7.97
C ALA A 467 -3.13 -10.71 6.80
N VAL A 468 -3.76 -10.15 5.77
CA VAL A 468 -4.09 -10.89 4.54
C VAL A 468 -2.83 -11.38 3.83
N PHE A 469 -1.78 -10.57 3.74
CA PHE A 469 -0.55 -10.94 3.05
C PHE A 469 0.31 -11.91 3.88
N THR A 470 0.24 -11.82 5.21
CA THR A 470 0.81 -12.82 6.13
C THR A 470 0.14 -14.17 5.94
N TYR A 471 -1.20 -14.20 5.89
CA TYR A 471 -1.96 -15.43 5.62
C TYR A 471 -1.59 -16.03 4.26
N LEU A 472 -1.57 -15.21 3.20
CA LEU A 472 -1.20 -15.65 1.86
C LEU A 472 0.25 -16.12 1.77
N GLY A 473 1.18 -15.45 2.45
CA GLY A 473 2.58 -15.86 2.52
C GLY A 473 2.75 -17.23 3.21
N ALA A 474 1.98 -17.51 4.25
CA ALA A 474 1.95 -18.83 4.89
C ALA A 474 1.31 -19.91 4.01
N LEU A 475 0.32 -19.55 3.19
CA LEU A 475 -0.37 -20.48 2.30
C LEU A 475 0.49 -20.91 1.09
N MET A 476 1.36 -20.04 0.61
CA MET A 476 2.15 -20.24 -0.61
C MET A 476 3.54 -20.85 -0.38
N ASN A 477 3.95 -21.03 0.88
CA ASN A 477 5.20 -21.68 1.30
C ASN A 477 4.96 -23.14 1.70
#